data_AF-A0A351R933-F1
#
_entry.id   AF-A0A351R933-F1
#
_cell.length_a   1.000
_cell.length_b   1.000
_cell.length_c   1.000
_cell.angle_alpha   90.00
_cell.angle_beta   90.00
_cell.angle_gamma   90.00
#
_symmetry.space_group_name_H-M   'P 1'
#
loop_
_entity.id
_entity.type
_entity.pdbx_description
1 polymer ?
#
loop_
_entity_poly.entity_id
_entity_poly.type
_entity_poly.pdbx_seq_one_letter_code
_entity_poly.pdbx_strand_id
1 'polypeptide(L)'
;GEMKATILDVGQGLSVVVQTSKHTLLYDAGAKFNAQSDAGSRVVVPFLRGEGVKMLDGFIVTHDDNDHSGGMDSVLALMPVDWFASSMPEAVIIPPDTERMKCYAGQSWHWDGVDFEMLYPNLSDYENTEIKDNDRSCVLK
;
A
#
# COMPACT_ATOMS: atom_id res chain seq x y z
N GLY A 1 -14.53 16.39 2.37
CA GLY A 1 -14.55 15.57 1.15
C GLY A 1 -15.27 14.28 1.45
N GLU A 2 -15.47 13.44 0.45
CA GLU A 2 -16.01 12.09 0.60
C GLU A 2 -14.95 11.08 0.20
N MET A 3 -14.92 9.94 0.89
CA MET A 3 -14.10 8.79 0.50
C MET A 3 -14.93 7.52 0.57
N LYS A 4 -14.61 6.57 -0.33
CA LYS A 4 -15.10 5.20 -0.31
C LYS A 4 -13.91 4.30 0.03
N ALA A 5 -14.01 3.54 1.12
CA ALA A 5 -13.09 2.46 1.43
C ALA A 5 -13.73 1.12 1.06
N THR A 6 -13.06 0.35 0.22
CA THR A 6 -13.46 -1.02 -0.14
C THR A 6 -12.43 -1.99 0.40
N ILE A 7 -12.86 -2.87 1.30
CA ILE A 7 -12.03 -3.95 1.83
C ILE A 7 -12.20 -5.15 0.89
N LEU A 8 -11.10 -5.59 0.29
CA LEU A 8 -11.12 -6.69 -0.67
C LEU A 8 -11.00 -8.03 0.07
N ASP A 9 -11.80 -9.01 -0.35
CA ASP A 9 -11.63 -10.39 0.08
C ASP A 9 -10.43 -11.00 -0.68
N VAL A 10 -9.25 -10.84 -0.09
CA VAL A 10 -7.99 -11.40 -0.59
C VAL A 10 -7.66 -12.76 0.04
N GLY A 11 -8.60 -13.35 0.77
CA GLY A 11 -8.38 -14.56 1.56
C GLY A 11 -7.62 -14.26 2.84
N GLN A 12 -6.29 -14.35 2.81
CA GLN A 12 -5.45 -14.09 3.98
C GLN A 12 -4.85 -12.68 3.92
N GLY A 13 -4.94 -11.97 5.05
CA GLY A 13 -4.33 -10.66 5.27
C GLY A 13 -5.22 -9.50 4.90
N LEU A 14 -4.60 -8.39 4.45
CA LEU A 14 -5.28 -7.13 4.21
C LEU A 14 -5.09 -6.63 2.78
N SER A 15 -6.17 -6.09 2.20
CA SER A 15 -6.08 -5.16 1.08
C SER A 15 -7.29 -4.23 1.10
N VAL A 16 -7.04 -2.92 1.10
CA VAL A 16 -8.07 -1.88 1.14
C VAL A 16 -7.82 -0.90 0.01
N VAL A 17 -8.85 -0.63 -0.78
CA VAL A 17 -8.83 0.42 -1.80
C VAL A 17 -9.60 1.61 -1.27
N VAL A 18 -8.93 2.76 -1.15
CA VAL A 18 -9.53 4.03 -0.75
C VAL A 18 -9.64 4.93 -1.97
N GLN A 19 -10.85 5.36 -2.29
CA GLN A 19 -11.13 6.23 -3.43
C GLN A 19 -11.73 7.55 -2.94
N THR A 20 -11.16 8.64 -3.42
CA THR A 20 -11.74 9.99 -3.35
C THR A 20 -12.33 10.35 -4.72
N SER A 21 -12.66 11.63 -4.96
CA SER A 21 -13.30 12.01 -6.23
C SER A 21 -12.42 11.79 -7.46
N LYS A 22 -11.09 11.86 -7.31
CA LYS A 22 -10.10 11.76 -8.38
C LYS A 22 -8.94 10.84 -8.05
N HIS A 23 -8.69 10.55 -6.78
CA HIS A 23 -7.51 9.80 -6.35
C HIS A 23 -7.88 8.41 -5.83
N THR A 24 -7.02 7.43 -6.10
CA THR A 24 -7.10 6.05 -5.61
C THR A 24 -5.83 5.68 -4.86
N LEU A 25 -6.00 5.24 -3.62
CA LEU A 25 -4.96 4.67 -2.77
C LEU A 25 -5.21 3.17 -2.60
N LEU A 26 -4.17 2.37 -2.78
CA LEU A 26 -4.14 0.98 -2.33
C LEU A 26 -3.39 0.89 -0.99
N TYR A 27 -3.95 0.17 -0.03
CA TYR A 27 -3.35 -0.10 1.27
C TYR A 27 -3.28 -1.62 1.48
N ASP A 28 -2.06 -2.15 1.45
CA ASP A 28 -1.72 -3.58 1.38
C ASP A 28 -2.28 -4.34 0.17
N ALA A 29 -1.63 -5.45 -0.18
CA ALA A 29 -1.90 -6.22 -1.40
C ALA A 29 -2.25 -7.69 -1.16
N GLY A 30 -2.45 -8.09 0.10
CA GLY A 30 -2.77 -9.47 0.48
C GLY A 30 -1.62 -10.46 0.28
N ALA A 31 -1.94 -11.75 0.43
CA ALA A 31 -0.97 -12.84 0.42
C ALA A 31 -0.39 -13.22 -0.95
N LYS A 32 0.89 -13.61 -0.97
CA LYS A 32 1.44 -14.49 -2.01
C LYS A 32 1.11 -15.94 -1.65
N PHE A 33 0.52 -16.67 -2.59
CA PHE A 33 0.11 -18.06 -2.36
C PHE A 33 1.17 -19.06 -2.82
N ASN A 34 1.82 -18.78 -3.95
CA ASN A 34 2.90 -19.59 -4.50
C ASN A 34 3.72 -18.76 -5.52
N ALA A 35 4.66 -19.41 -6.20
CA ALA A 35 5.56 -18.75 -7.15
C ALA A 35 4.86 -18.14 -8.38
N GLN A 36 3.62 -18.55 -8.68
CA GLN A 36 2.86 -18.11 -9.86
C GLN A 36 1.54 -17.41 -9.51
N SER A 37 1.24 -17.23 -8.22
CA SER A 37 -0.06 -16.74 -7.78
C SER A 37 0.02 -15.97 -6.46
N ASP A 38 -0.62 -14.80 -6.46
CA ASP A 38 -0.79 -13.92 -5.30
C ASP A 38 -2.16 -13.22 -5.37
N ALA A 39 -2.53 -12.54 -4.29
CA ALA A 39 -3.75 -11.75 -4.19
C ALA A 39 -3.72 -10.53 -5.12
N GLY A 40 -2.56 -9.94 -5.35
CA GLY A 40 -2.37 -8.78 -6.23
C GLY A 40 -2.90 -9.04 -7.65
N SER A 41 -2.39 -10.08 -8.29
CA SER A 41 -2.74 -10.51 -9.64
C SER A 41 -4.14 -11.13 -9.76
N ARG A 42 -4.63 -11.79 -8.70
CA ARG A 42 -5.92 -12.52 -8.73
C ARG A 42 -7.12 -11.71 -8.30
N VAL A 43 -6.94 -10.73 -7.41
CA VAL A 43 -8.02 -9.98 -6.78
C VAL A 43 -7.83 -8.48 -6.97
N VAL A 44 -6.70 -7.94 -6.51
CA VAL A 44 -6.50 -6.48 -6.43
C VAL A 44 -6.50 -5.83 -7.81
N VAL A 45 -5.63 -6.29 -8.74
CA VAL A 45 -5.53 -5.73 -10.08
C VAL A 45 -6.83 -5.92 -10.89
N PRO A 46 -7.48 -7.10 -10.90
CA PRO A 46 -8.79 -7.24 -11.52
C PRO A 46 -9.85 -6.30 -10.95
N PHE A 47 -9.89 -6.11 -9.62
CA PHE A 47 -10.82 -5.18 -8.98
C PHE A 47 -10.57 -3.74 -9.43
N LEU A 48 -9.31 -3.26 -9.34
CA LEU A 48 -8.95 -1.90 -9.74
C LEU A 48 -9.34 -1.61 -11.19
N ARG A 49 -9.04 -2.54 -12.11
CA ARG A 49 -9.44 -2.43 -13.52
C ARG A 49 -10.96 -2.44 -13.69
N GLY A 50 -11.67 -3.26 -12.92
CA GLY A 50 -13.13 -3.32 -12.91
C GLY A 50 -13.79 -2.01 -12.49
N GLU A 51 -13.21 -1.31 -11.52
CA GLU A 51 -13.64 0.02 -11.08
C GLU A 51 -13.15 1.15 -12.03
N GLY A 52 -12.46 0.81 -13.12
CA GLY A 52 -11.95 1.78 -14.10
C GLY A 52 -10.71 2.55 -13.64
N VAL A 53 -10.03 2.10 -12.59
CA VAL A 53 -8.79 2.70 -12.09
C VAL A 53 -7.67 2.44 -13.09
N LYS A 54 -7.07 3.52 -13.60
CA LYS A 54 -5.98 3.46 -14.61
C LYS A 54 -4.59 3.54 -14.00
N MET A 55 -4.48 4.14 -12.82
CA MET A 55 -3.26 4.28 -12.04
C MET A 55 -3.64 4.41 -10.57
N LEU A 56 -2.70 4.05 -9.69
CA LEU A 56 -2.79 4.36 -8.27
C LEU A 56 -2.07 5.69 -8.03
N ASP A 57 -2.76 6.63 -7.39
CA ASP A 57 -2.15 7.87 -6.90
C ASP A 57 -1.27 7.57 -5.68
N GLY A 58 -1.61 6.53 -4.91
CA GLY A 58 -0.75 6.04 -3.84
C GLY A 58 -0.84 4.54 -3.67
N PHE A 59 0.26 3.93 -3.24
CA PHE A 59 0.29 2.55 -2.79
C PHE A 59 1.08 2.45 -1.48
N ILE A 60 0.42 2.03 -0.41
CA ILE A 60 1.03 1.79 0.90
C ILE A 60 1.13 0.28 1.12
N VAL A 61 2.32 -0.21 1.49
CA VAL A 61 2.51 -1.55 2.06
C VAL A 61 3.01 -1.39 3.49
N THR A 62 2.21 -1.85 4.45
CA THR A 62 2.39 -1.54 5.86
C THR A 62 3.66 -2.13 6.44
N HIS A 63 3.96 -3.39 6.11
CA HIS A 63 5.11 -4.17 6.53
C HIS A 63 5.29 -5.38 5.59
N ASP A 64 6.38 -6.12 5.75
CA ASP A 64 6.86 -7.16 4.82
C ASP A 64 6.21 -8.54 5.03
N ASP A 65 5.32 -8.70 6.00
CA ASP A 65 4.64 -9.99 6.19
C ASP A 65 3.85 -10.37 4.93
N ASN A 66 3.96 -11.65 4.57
CA ASN A 66 3.48 -12.17 3.29
C ASN A 66 2.02 -11.83 3.03
N ASP A 67 1.16 -11.85 4.03
CA ASP A 67 -0.26 -11.57 3.91
C ASP A 67 -0.62 -10.08 3.79
N HIS A 68 0.39 -9.21 3.82
CA HIS A 68 0.27 -7.78 3.51
C HIS A 68 1.02 -7.41 2.22
N SER A 69 2.28 -7.81 2.12
CA SER A 69 3.20 -7.46 1.03
C SER A 69 3.12 -8.42 -0.16
N GLY A 70 2.57 -9.62 0.00
CA GLY A 70 2.75 -10.71 -0.95
C GLY A 70 2.18 -10.47 -2.36
N GLY A 71 1.16 -9.62 -2.50
CA GLY A 71 0.63 -9.17 -3.78
C GLY A 71 1.33 -7.96 -4.40
N MET A 72 2.27 -7.32 -3.69
CA MET A 72 2.88 -6.04 -4.07
C MET A 72 3.55 -6.08 -5.44
N ASP A 73 4.40 -7.08 -5.69
CA ASP A 73 5.14 -7.20 -6.95
C ASP A 73 4.20 -7.26 -8.16
N SER A 74 3.11 -8.02 -8.04
CA SER A 74 2.08 -8.11 -9.07
C SER A 74 1.34 -6.80 -9.30
N VAL A 75 1.06 -6.03 -8.24
CA VAL A 75 0.45 -4.70 -8.37
C VAL A 75 1.40 -3.75 -9.09
N LEU A 76 2.65 -3.62 -8.63
CA LEU A 76 3.66 -2.73 -9.21
C LEU A 76 4.00 -3.08 -10.67
N ALA A 77 3.93 -4.35 -11.03
CA ALA A 77 4.16 -4.80 -12.40
C ALA A 77 2.99 -4.53 -13.36
N LEU A 78 1.76 -4.42 -12.84
CA LEU A 78 0.53 -4.40 -13.66
C LEU A 78 -0.28 -3.11 -13.58
N MET A 79 0.07 -2.22 -12.66
CA MET A 79 -0.55 -0.91 -12.44
C MET A 79 0.52 0.18 -12.34
N PRO A 80 0.37 1.30 -13.07
CA PRO A 80 1.14 2.50 -12.78
C PRO A 80 0.84 3.01 -11.37
N VAL A 81 1.88 3.43 -10.66
CA VAL A 81 1.81 3.97 -9.30
C VAL A 81 2.60 5.27 -9.25
N ASP A 82 1.97 6.35 -8.80
CA ASP A 82 2.62 7.65 -8.66
C ASP A 82 3.62 7.61 -7.50
N TRP A 83 3.16 7.37 -6.27
CA TRP A 83 4.03 7.14 -5.13
C TRP A 83 3.76 5.83 -4.40
N PHE A 84 4.83 5.25 -3.88
CA PHE A 84 4.84 4.03 -3.07
C PHE A 84 5.44 4.32 -1.69
N ALA A 85 4.69 4.04 -0.63
CA ALA A 85 5.16 4.19 0.74
C ALA A 85 5.18 2.86 1.48
N SER A 86 6.21 2.63 2.30
CA SER A 86 6.27 1.44 3.16
C SER A 86 7.14 1.64 4.40
N SER A 87 7.02 0.71 5.34
CA SER A 87 7.96 0.57 6.46
C SER A 87 9.09 -0.43 6.18
N MET A 88 9.08 -1.05 5.01
CA MET A 88 10.01 -2.10 4.59
C MET A 88 11.41 -1.54 4.25
N PRO A 89 12.44 -2.39 4.19
CA PRO A 89 13.78 -1.98 3.75
C PRO A 89 13.78 -1.41 2.32
N GLU A 90 14.70 -0.47 2.04
CA GLU A 90 14.83 0.16 0.71
C GLU A 90 15.21 -0.81 -0.42
N ALA A 91 15.67 -2.03 -0.09
CA ALA A 91 16.07 -3.04 -1.05
C ALA A 91 14.91 -3.60 -1.91
N VAL A 92 13.66 -3.33 -1.55
CA VAL A 92 12.49 -3.67 -2.38
C VAL A 92 12.63 -3.01 -3.75
N ILE A 93 12.40 -3.73 -4.85
CA ILE A 93 12.49 -3.17 -6.19
C ILE A 93 11.13 -2.58 -6.58
N ILE A 94 11.11 -1.31 -7.02
CA ILE A 94 9.90 -0.65 -7.54
C ILE A 94 10.16 -0.12 -8.96
N PRO A 95 9.11 0.16 -9.76
CA PRO A 95 9.26 0.82 -11.05
C PRO A 95 10.03 2.15 -10.94
N PRO A 96 10.88 2.49 -11.92
CA PRO A 96 11.76 3.66 -11.83
C PRO A 96 11.02 5.00 -11.81
N ASP A 97 9.81 5.05 -12.36
CA ASP A 97 8.96 6.24 -12.42
C ASP A 97 8.06 6.41 -11.19
N THR A 98 8.13 5.49 -10.21
CA THR A 98 7.35 5.56 -8.97
C THR A 98 8.17 6.22 -7.86
N GLU A 99 7.63 7.29 -7.27
CA GLU A 99 8.26 7.96 -6.14
C GLU A 99 8.25 7.06 -4.90
N ARG A 100 9.43 6.77 -4.35
CA ARG A 100 9.54 6.01 -3.10
C ARG A 100 9.46 6.94 -1.91
N MET A 101 8.63 6.55 -0.94
CA MET A 101 8.56 7.17 0.36
C MET A 101 8.70 6.12 1.48
N LYS A 102 9.26 6.56 2.60
CA LYS A 102 9.19 5.82 3.86
C LYS A 102 7.98 6.32 4.63
N CYS A 103 7.24 5.42 5.28
CA CYS A 103 6.18 5.82 6.19
C CYS A 103 6.78 6.50 7.43
N TYR A 104 6.30 7.67 7.82
CA TYR A 104 6.63 8.24 9.11
C TYR A 104 5.52 9.11 9.69
N ALA A 105 5.44 9.14 11.02
CA ALA A 105 4.49 9.91 11.79
C ALA A 105 4.58 11.41 11.43
N GLY A 106 3.44 12.00 11.07
CA GLY A 106 3.32 13.39 10.68
C GLY A 106 3.42 13.65 9.17
N GLN A 107 3.65 12.63 8.33
CA GLN A 107 3.35 12.79 6.91
C GLN A 107 1.85 13.02 6.74
N SER A 108 1.50 14.04 5.96
CA SER A 108 0.09 14.33 5.68
C SER A 108 -0.08 14.88 4.28
N TRP A 109 -1.21 14.57 3.68
CA TRP A 109 -1.62 15.14 2.40
C TRP A 109 -3.13 15.34 2.36
N HIS A 110 -3.58 16.09 1.36
CA HIS A 110 -4.97 16.44 1.19
C HIS A 110 -5.43 16.12 -0.22
N TRP A 111 -6.44 15.25 -0.35
CA TRP A 111 -7.02 14.88 -1.64
C TRP A 111 -8.52 15.11 -1.63
N ASP A 112 -8.99 15.95 -2.56
CA ASP A 112 -10.42 16.15 -2.83
C ASP A 112 -11.27 16.44 -1.58
N GLY A 113 -10.72 17.22 -0.64
CA GLY A 113 -11.39 17.55 0.61
C GLY A 113 -11.21 16.51 1.72
N VAL A 114 -10.40 15.47 1.54
CA VAL A 114 -10.10 14.42 2.52
C VAL A 114 -8.65 14.57 2.99
N ASP A 115 -8.46 14.68 4.30
CA ASP A 115 -7.16 14.74 4.94
C ASP A 115 -6.67 13.33 5.27
N PHE A 116 -5.41 13.06 4.93
CA PHE A 116 -4.73 11.82 5.23
C PHE A 116 -3.53 12.11 6.12
N GLU A 117 -3.32 11.29 7.14
CA GLU A 117 -2.22 11.44 8.09
C GLU A 117 -1.59 10.08 8.40
N MET A 118 -0.28 9.96 8.13
CA MET A 118 0.51 8.84 8.63
C MET A 118 0.79 9.07 10.12
N LEU A 119 0.29 8.19 10.96
CA LEU A 119 0.43 8.28 12.43
C LEU A 119 1.68 7.59 12.95
N TYR A 120 2.22 6.62 12.20
CA TYR A 120 3.30 5.74 12.65
C TYR A 120 3.93 5.03 11.42
N PRO A 121 5.20 4.59 11.45
CA PRO A 121 6.21 4.64 12.53
C PRO A 121 6.83 6.01 12.78
N ASN A 122 7.52 6.21 13.90
CA ASN A 122 8.43 7.36 14.02
C ASN A 122 9.72 7.08 13.24
N LEU A 123 10.41 8.14 12.80
CA LEU A 123 11.70 7.97 12.10
C LEU A 123 12.75 7.25 12.95
N SER A 124 12.74 7.46 14.28
CA SER A 124 13.62 6.77 15.23
C SER A 124 13.39 5.25 15.28
N ASP A 125 12.20 4.78 14.95
CA ASP A 125 11.84 3.35 15.04
C ASP A 125 12.57 2.53 13.96
N TYR A 126 13.07 3.18 12.90
CA TYR A 126 13.91 2.53 11.90
C TYR A 126 15.34 2.26 12.34
N GLU A 127 15.81 2.97 13.38
CA GLU A 127 17.15 2.77 13.95
C GLU A 127 17.14 1.68 15.02
N ASN A 128 15.95 1.30 15.52
CA ASN A 128 15.80 0.33 16.59
C ASN A 128 15.61 -1.09 16.03
N THR A 129 16.64 -1.93 16.15
CA THR A 129 16.61 -3.32 15.68
C THR A 129 15.79 -4.26 16.55
N GLU A 130 15.31 -3.81 17.72
CA GLU A 130 14.43 -4.60 18.59
C GLU A 130 12.95 -4.52 18.16
N ILE A 131 12.57 -3.49 17.41
CA ILE A 131 11.21 -3.33 16.88
C ILE A 131 11.03 -4.31 15.73
N LYS A 132 10.04 -5.20 15.89
CA LYS A 132 9.65 -6.13 14.83
C LYS A 132 8.97 -5.39 13.70
N ASP A 133 8.98 -5.97 12.52
CA ASP A 133 8.44 -5.32 11.32
C ASP A 133 6.95 -4.96 11.47
N ASN A 134 6.14 -5.85 12.05
CA ASN A 134 4.73 -5.62 12.33
C ASN A 134 4.54 -4.46 13.31
N ASP A 135 5.42 -4.34 14.30
CA ASP A 135 5.43 -3.24 15.29
C ASP A 135 5.98 -1.92 14.69
N ARG A 136 6.34 -1.93 13.40
CA ARG A 136 6.74 -0.76 12.60
C ARG A 136 5.77 -0.49 11.43
N SER A 137 4.59 -1.12 11.44
CA SER A 137 3.60 -0.97 10.37
C SER A 137 3.28 0.50 10.07
N CYS A 138 3.15 0.85 8.79
CA CYS A 138 2.52 2.12 8.41
C CYS A 138 1.11 2.17 9.02
N VAL A 139 0.74 3.28 9.66
CA VAL A 139 -0.62 3.49 10.19
C VAL A 139 -1.19 4.75 9.58
N LEU A 140 -2.22 4.59 8.76
CA LEU A 140 -2.91 5.69 8.09
C LEU A 140 -4.21 6.05 8.80
N LYS A 141 -4.46 7.34 8.95
CA LYS A 141 -5.72 7.93 9.41
C LYS A 141 -6.37 8.75 8.31
#